data_AF-A0A352M295-F1
#
_entry.id   AF-A0A352M295-F1
#
_cell.length_a   1.000
_cell.length_b   1.000
_cell.length_c   1.000
_cell.angle_alpha   90.00
_cell.angle_beta   90.00
_cell.angle_gamma   90.00
#
_symmetry.space_group_name_H-M   'P 1'
#
loop_
_entity.id
_entity.type
_entity.pdbx_description
1 polymer ?
#
loop_
_entity_poly.entity_id
_entity_poly.type
_entity_poly.pdbx_seq_one_letter_code
_entity_poly.pdbx_strand_id
1 'polypeptide(L)'
;MFWMEAENMCLGIPVPVTKILEGGFAEVKIGDTFKKINIAMVPDAEVGEYLVLHAGFAITKISAEEAEKTYQMLEEIEQGREIKSIFS
;
A
#
# COMPACT_ATOMS: atom_id res chain seq x y z
N MET A 1 12.29 -16.98 -10.97
CA MET A 1 12.00 -17.57 -9.64
C MET A 1 11.78 -16.48 -8.56
N PHE A 2 11.29 -15.28 -8.88
CA PHE A 2 10.85 -14.29 -7.88
C PHE A 2 9.90 -13.26 -8.52
N TRP A 3 8.94 -13.73 -9.30
CA TRP A 3 7.89 -12.92 -9.95
C TRP A 3 6.55 -13.66 -9.88
N MET A 4 6.22 -14.16 -8.69
CA MET A 4 4.92 -14.75 -8.38
C MET A 4 3.96 -13.62 -7.99
N GLU A 5 2.89 -13.52 -8.78
CA GLU A 5 1.59 -12.94 -8.45
C GLU A 5 1.53 -11.43 -8.20
N ALA A 6 1.67 -10.68 -9.29
CA ALA A 6 1.02 -9.38 -9.47
C ALA A 6 -0.46 -9.55 -9.90
N GLU A 7 -1.20 -10.46 -9.28
CA GLU A 7 -2.57 -10.83 -9.72
C GLU A 7 -3.69 -10.09 -9.01
N ASN A 8 -3.37 -9.08 -8.20
CA ASN A 8 -4.39 -8.13 -7.79
C ASN A 8 -3.89 -6.71 -7.94
N MET A 9 -4.21 -6.13 -9.08
CA MET A 9 -4.20 -4.68 -9.30
C MET A 9 -5.13 -4.03 -8.27
N CYS A 10 -4.60 -3.73 -7.09
CA CYS A 10 -5.27 -2.93 -6.08
C CYS A 10 -5.25 -1.47 -6.51
N LEU A 11 -6.43 -0.87 -6.48
CA LEU A 11 -6.65 0.54 -6.73
C LEU A 11 -6.15 1.33 -5.51
N GLY A 12 -4.95 1.94 -5.62
CA GLY A 12 -4.52 3.06 -4.77
C GLY A 12 -4.71 2.91 -3.26
N ILE A 13 -4.50 1.71 -2.71
CA ILE A 13 -4.74 1.47 -1.28
C ILE A 13 -3.58 2.10 -0.50
N PRO A 14 -3.89 2.91 0.53
CA PRO A 14 -2.88 3.40 1.46
C PRO A 14 -2.25 2.24 2.21
N VAL A 15 -0.94 2.25 2.40
CA VAL A 15 -0.23 1.27 3.24
C VAL A 15 0.72 1.98 4.18
N PRO A 16 0.77 1.61 5.47
CA PRO A 16 1.70 2.20 6.41
C PRO A 16 3.12 1.67 6.16
N VAL A 17 4.09 2.59 6.21
CA VAL A 17 5.51 2.27 6.18
C VAL A 17 5.94 1.81 7.57
N THR A 18 6.44 0.58 7.66
CA THR A 18 6.93 -0.01 8.91
C THR A 18 8.43 0.12 9.05
N LYS A 19 9.17 0.21 7.93
CA LYS A 19 10.63 0.34 7.93
C LYS A 19 11.16 0.95 6.63
N ILE A 20 12.16 1.82 6.72
CA ILE A 20 12.95 2.26 5.56
C ILE A 20 14.14 1.30 5.35
N LEU A 21 14.35 0.86 4.12
CA LEU A 21 15.40 -0.07 3.72
C LEU A 21 16.41 0.63 2.81
N GLU A 22 17.62 0.09 2.75
CA GLU A 22 18.65 0.60 1.84
C GLU A 22 18.29 0.38 0.37
N GLY A 23 18.84 1.23 -0.50
CA GLY A 23 18.65 1.11 -1.96
C GLY A 23 17.31 1.63 -2.49
N GLY A 24 16.63 2.51 -1.75
CA GLY A 24 15.36 3.12 -2.18
C GLY A 24 14.17 2.16 -2.05
N PHE A 25 14.18 1.34 -1.00
CA PHE A 25 13.08 0.43 -0.69
C PHE A 25 12.50 0.75 0.69
N ALA A 26 11.24 0.40 0.89
CA ALA A 26 10.60 0.40 2.20
C ALA A 26 9.88 -0.93 2.44
N GLU A 27 9.73 -1.30 3.70
CA GLU A 27 8.81 -2.33 4.13
C GLU A 27 7.48 -1.67 4.52
N VAL A 28 6.39 -2.23 3.99
CA VAL A 28 5.03 -1.78 4.26
C VAL A 28 4.20 -2.95 4.74
N LYS A 29 3.21 -2.68 5.59
CA LYS A 29 2.27 -3.69 6.08
C LYS A 29 0.98 -3.66 5.26
N ILE A 30 0.59 -4.81 4.75
CA ILE A 30 -0.63 -5.01 3.96
C ILE A 30 -1.40 -6.18 4.58
N GLY A 31 -2.52 -5.89 5.25
CA GLY A 31 -3.21 -6.87 6.09
C GLY A 31 -2.24 -7.42 7.14
N ASP A 32 -2.07 -8.74 7.20
CA ASP A 32 -1.14 -9.41 8.11
C ASP A 32 0.25 -9.70 7.51
N THR A 33 0.49 -9.27 6.27
CA THR A 33 1.75 -9.53 5.55
C THR A 33 2.60 -8.27 5.44
N PHE A 34 3.92 -8.43 5.47
CA PHE A 34 4.88 -7.38 5.18
C PHE A 34 5.41 -7.54 3.75
N LYS A 35 5.45 -6.44 2.99
CA LYS A 35 5.98 -6.43 1.62
C LYS A 35 7.06 -5.38 1.46
N LYS A 36 8.09 -5.73 0.69
CA LYS A 36 9.15 -4.80 0.26
C LYS A 36 8.70 -4.08 -1.00
N ILE A 37 8.67 -2.76 -0.97
CA ILE A 37 8.22 -1.90 -2.07
C ILE A 37 9.32 -0.91 -2.44
N ASN A 38 9.41 -0.59 -3.73
CA ASN A 38 10.30 0.44 -4.24
C ASN A 38 9.69 1.84 -4.01
N ILE A 39 10.45 2.72 -3.35
CA ILE A 39 10.04 4.09 -3.00
C ILE A 39 10.78 5.15 -3.81
N ALA A 40 11.34 4.81 -4.98
CA ALA A 40 12.10 5.75 -5.80
C ALA A 40 11.29 7.00 -6.23
N MET A 41 9.95 6.90 -6.28
CA MET A 41 9.07 8.04 -6.57
C MET A 41 8.74 8.89 -5.34
N VAL A 42 8.98 8.38 -4.13
CA VAL A 42 8.75 9.04 -2.83
C VAL A 42 9.98 8.82 -1.93
N PRO A 43 11.16 9.34 -2.31
CA PRO A 43 12.42 9.03 -1.64
C PRO A 43 12.52 9.59 -0.21
N ASP A 44 11.64 10.52 0.13
CA ASP A 44 11.48 11.17 1.44
C ASP A 44 10.41 10.48 2.30
N ALA A 45 10.06 9.23 2.00
CA ALA A 45 9.15 8.44 2.83
C ALA A 45 9.79 8.12 4.19
N GLU A 46 9.00 8.26 5.25
CA GLU A 46 9.39 8.00 6.63
C GLU A 46 8.53 6.90 7.27
N VAL A 47 9.04 6.31 8.35
CA VAL A 47 8.29 5.32 9.13
C VAL A 47 7.08 6.00 9.77
N GLY A 48 5.91 5.37 9.65
CA GLY A 48 4.64 5.92 10.14
C GLY A 48 3.87 6.74 9.11
N GLU A 49 4.45 7.03 7.94
CA GLU A 49 3.72 7.62 6.81
C GLU A 49 2.93 6.55 6.04
N TYR A 50 1.94 7.00 5.28
CA TYR A 50 1.14 6.14 4.41
C TYR A 50 1.50 6.39 2.95
N LEU A 51 1.76 5.30 2.22
CA LEU A 51 2.05 5.34 0.80
C LEU A 51 0.89 4.76 0.00
N VAL A 52 0.58 5.38 -1.11
CA VAL A 52 -0.39 4.86 -2.08
C VAL A 52 0.34 3.94 -3.05
N LEU A 53 -0.05 2.67 -3.07
CA LEU A 53 0.54 1.67 -3.97
C LEU A 53 -0.21 1.55 -5.29
N HIS A 54 0.53 1.35 -6.37
CA HIS A 54 0.00 0.91 -7.66
C HIS A 54 1.07 0.10 -8.41
N ALA A 55 0.68 -1.08 -8.92
CA ALA A 55 1.55 -1.94 -9.72
C ALA A 55 2.93 -2.29 -9.09
N GLY A 56 3.02 -2.34 -7.76
CA GLY A 56 4.27 -2.65 -7.03
C GLY A 56 5.17 -1.45 -6.73
N PHE A 57 4.70 -0.22 -7.01
CA PHE A 57 5.41 1.03 -6.70
C PHE A 57 4.57 1.92 -5.79
N ALA A 58 5.25 2.66 -4.92
CA ALA A 58 4.64 3.78 -4.21
C ALA A 58 4.58 4.99 -5.14
N ILE A 59 3.39 5.57 -5.35
CA ILE A 59 3.19 6.71 -6.25
C ILE A 59 3.20 8.04 -5.49
N THR A 60 2.58 8.09 -4.31
CA THR A 60 2.49 9.31 -3.50
C THR A 60 2.40 8.98 -2.02
N LYS A 61 2.80 9.95 -1.19
CA LYS A 61 2.53 9.98 0.25
C LYS A 61 1.15 10.57 0.50
N ILE A 62 0.46 10.10 1.53
CA ILE A 62 -0.76 10.70 2.03
C ILE A 62 -0.72 10.77 3.56
N SER A 63 -1.49 11.69 4.13
CA SER A 63 -1.61 11.79 5.59
C SER A 63 -2.43 10.62 6.15
N ALA A 64 -2.26 10.33 7.44
CA ALA A 64 -3.04 9.30 8.13
C ALA A 64 -4.56 9.60 8.08
N GLU A 65 -4.97 10.88 8.16
CA GLU A 65 -6.38 11.29 8.06
C GLU A 65 -6.96 11.02 6.66
N GLU A 66 -6.18 11.30 5.61
CA GLU A 66 -6.58 10.99 4.23
C GLU A 66 -6.59 9.48 3.98
N ALA A 67 -5.67 8.74 4.57
CA ALA A 67 -5.68 7.28 4.52
C ALA A 67 -6.96 6.73 5.15
N GLU A 68 -7.34 7.22 6.33
CA GLU A 68 -8.57 6.83 7.02
C GLU A 68 -9.82 7.17 6.22
N LYS A 69 -9.93 8.38 5.67
CA LYS A 69 -11.03 8.75 4.76
C LYS A 69 -11.08 7.84 3.54
N THR A 70 -9.93 7.51 2.97
CA THR A 70 -9.84 6.58 1.83
C THR A 70 -10.33 5.19 2.24
N TYR A 71 -9.93 4.69 3.41
CA TYR A 71 -10.40 3.39 3.93
C TYR A 71 -11.91 3.40 4.19
N GLN A 72 -12.47 4.45 4.78
CA GLN A 72 -13.91 4.61 5.01
C GLN A 72 -14.69 4.62 3.69
N MET A 73 -14.22 5.39 2.70
CA MET A 73 -14.82 5.41 1.37
C MET A 73 -14.72 4.05 0.67
N LEU A 74 -13.59 3.35 0.83
CA LEU A 74 -13.42 2.00 0.29
C LEU A 74 -14.37 1.00 0.98
N GLU A 75 -14.58 1.11 2.29
CA GLU A 75 -15.53 0.29 3.06
C GLU A 75 -17.00 0.58 2.67
N GLU A 76 -17.34 1.84 2.44
CA GLU A 76 -18.67 2.23 1.92
C GLU A 76 -18.92 1.66 0.51
N ILE A 77 -17.88 1.60 -0.34
CA ILE A 77 -17.94 0.96 -1.66
C ILE A 77 -17.95 -0.57 -1.53
N GLU A 78 -17.29 -1.14 -0.52
CA GLU A 78 -17.23 -2.59 -0.23
C GLU A 78 -18.62 -3.18 0.08
N GLN A 79 -19.53 -2.39 0.68
CA GLN A 79 -20.94 -2.81 0.86
C GLN A 79 -21.68 -3.03 -0.48
N GLY A 80 -21.09 -2.64 -1.62
CA GLY A 80 -21.62 -2.86 -2.96
C GLY A 80 -20.95 -3.98 -3.77
N ARG A 81 -19.71 -4.42 -3.47
CA ARG A 81 -19.00 -5.51 -4.19
C ARG A 81 -17.92 -6.17 -3.31
N GLU A 82 -17.89 -7.50 -3.27
CA GLU A 82 -16.88 -8.31 -2.55
C GLU A 82 -15.45 -8.00 -3.00
N ILE A 83 -14.67 -7.31 -2.15
CA ILE A 83 -13.20 -7.18 -2.26
C ILE A 83 -12.53 -7.96 -1.11
N LYS A 84 -13.08 -9.12 -0.72
CA LYS A 84 -12.42 -10.04 0.23
C LYS A 84 -11.41 -10.97 -0.42
N SER A 85 -11.36 -11.02 -1.75
CA SER A 85 -10.51 -11.97 -2.48
C SER A 85 -9.07 -11.48 -2.74
N ILE A 86 -8.72 -10.25 -2.34
CA ILE A 86 -7.39 -9.69 -2.62
C ILE A 86 -6.39 -9.94 -1.47
N PHE A 87 -6.90 -10.19 -0.26
CA PHE A 87 -6.10 -10.25 0.96
C PHE A 87 -6.20 -11.60 1.70
N SER A 88 -6.74 -12.64 1.05
CA SER A 88 -6.72 -14.03 1.53
C SER A 88 -5.83 -14.91 0.66
#